data_AF-A0A6U1EL72-F1
#
_entry.id   AF-A0A6U1EL72-F1
#
_cell.length_a   1.000
_cell.length_b   1.000
_cell.length_c   1.000
_cell.angle_alpha   90.00
_cell.angle_beta   90.00
_cell.angle_gamma   90.00
#
_symmetry.space_group_name_H-M   'P 1'
#
loop_
_entity.id
_entity.type
_entity.pdbx_description
1 polymer ?
#
loop_
_entity_poly.entity_id
_entity_poly.type
_entity_poly.pdbx_seq_one_letter_code
_entity_poly.pdbx_strand_id
1 'polypeptide(L)'
;EDSQFIYDAAVANCVEIATHRHGCCVLQRCIDFATPPQKARLVDEIARKSLVLSQDPFGNYVVQYVLELGQAEHSAKVMTQLFGSYPELSMQKFSSNVVEKCLKLGGRELSDIREQIVREVMQSPQLPRLLQDAYGNYVVQSSLQISSGQLHSELVEHIRPYLPALRGTPHGKRILAKLNGKI
;
A
#
# COMPACT_ATOMS: atom_id res chain seq x y z
N GLU A 1 31.71 11.92 -5.48
CA GLU A 1 31.65 11.34 -6.85
C GLU A 1 32.01 9.86 -6.88
N ASP A 2 32.93 9.39 -6.02
CA ASP A 2 33.44 8.00 -6.00
C ASP A 2 32.41 6.87 -5.86
N SER A 3 31.18 7.12 -5.42
CA SER A 3 30.12 6.10 -5.30
C SER A 3 29.03 6.18 -6.37
N GLN A 4 29.11 7.11 -7.33
CA GLN A 4 28.04 7.35 -8.31
C GLN A 4 27.69 6.09 -9.13
N PHE A 5 28.70 5.28 -9.49
CA PHE A 5 28.52 4.03 -10.20
C PHE A 5 27.63 3.01 -9.45
N ILE A 6 27.64 3.03 -8.11
CA ILE A 6 26.78 2.17 -7.28
C ILE A 6 25.32 2.56 -7.47
N TYR A 7 25.02 3.86 -7.46
CA TYR A 7 23.67 4.38 -7.65
C TYR A 7 23.17 4.14 -9.06
N ASP A 8 24.03 4.29 -10.08
CA ASP A 8 23.67 3.97 -11.45
C ASP A 8 23.36 2.49 -11.65
N ALA A 9 24.17 1.60 -11.06
CA ALA A 9 23.91 0.16 -11.06
C ALA A 9 22.64 -0.20 -10.28
N ALA A 10 22.38 0.46 -9.15
CA ALA A 10 21.19 0.24 -8.34
C ALA A 10 19.90 0.68 -9.05
N VAL A 11 19.93 1.79 -9.78
CA VAL A 11 18.81 2.21 -10.64
C VAL A 11 18.62 1.23 -11.80
N ALA A 12 19.69 0.89 -12.52
CA ALA A 12 19.63 0.01 -13.70
C ALA A 12 19.10 -1.40 -13.36
N ASN A 13 19.44 -1.92 -12.19
CA ASN A 13 19.08 -3.28 -11.75
C ASN A 13 18.11 -3.27 -10.56
N CYS A 14 17.30 -2.21 -10.43
CA CYS A 14 16.47 -1.95 -9.25
C CYS A 14 15.61 -3.16 -8.84
N VAL A 15 14.93 -3.80 -9.80
CA VAL A 15 14.04 -4.94 -9.50
C VAL A 15 14.84 -6.15 -9.02
N GLU A 16 15.92 -6.50 -9.72
CA GLU A 16 16.76 -7.63 -9.35
C GLU A 16 17.35 -7.47 -7.94
N ILE A 17 17.85 -6.27 -7.63
CA ILE A 17 18.42 -5.98 -6.31
C ILE A 17 17.32 -5.99 -5.24
N ALA A 18 16.18 -5.33 -5.49
CA ALA A 18 15.10 -5.21 -4.51
C ALA A 18 14.44 -6.55 -4.17
N THR A 19 14.40 -7.48 -5.12
CA THR A 19 13.80 -8.82 -4.95
C THR A 19 14.81 -9.87 -4.46
N HIS A 20 16.08 -9.49 -4.29
CA HIS A 20 17.09 -10.35 -3.71
C HIS A 20 17.09 -10.27 -2.17
N ARG A 21 17.21 -11.42 -1.50
CA ARG A 21 17.14 -11.56 -0.03
C ARG A 21 18.09 -10.65 0.78
N HIS A 22 19.23 -10.29 0.19
CA HIS A 22 20.20 -9.35 0.78
C HIS A 22 20.24 -8.03 0.00
N GLY A 23 19.80 -8.04 -1.26
CA GLY A 23 19.82 -6.86 -2.12
C GLY A 23 18.80 -5.82 -1.66
N CYS A 24 17.66 -6.24 -1.12
CA CYS A 24 16.68 -5.33 -0.55
C CYS A 24 17.27 -4.44 0.57
N CYS A 25 18.08 -5.03 1.46
CA CYS A 25 18.79 -4.29 2.51
C CYS A 25 19.84 -3.35 1.94
N VAL A 26 20.57 -3.78 0.90
CA VAL A 26 21.56 -2.94 0.21
C VAL A 26 20.86 -1.73 -0.42
N LEU A 27 19.72 -1.93 -1.09
CA LEU A 27 18.97 -0.85 -1.74
C LEU A 27 18.43 0.16 -0.72
N GLN A 28 17.93 -0.29 0.42
CA GLN A 28 17.54 0.59 1.54
C GLN A 28 18.73 1.40 2.07
N ARG A 29 19.91 0.78 2.22
CA ARG A 29 21.14 1.49 2.60
C ARG A 29 21.58 2.49 1.54
N CYS A 30 21.45 2.16 0.25
CA CYS A 30 21.71 3.12 -0.83
C CYS A 30 20.84 4.37 -0.65
N ILE A 31 19.55 4.20 -0.33
CA ILE A 31 18.65 5.33 -0.06
C ILE A 31 19.11 6.13 1.17
N ASP A 32 19.48 5.48 2.27
CA ASP A 32 19.96 6.15 3.50
C ASP A 32 21.14 7.11 3.21
N PHE A 33 22.13 6.64 2.44
CA PHE A 33 23.40 7.36 2.19
C PHE A 33 23.41 8.18 0.89
N ALA A 34 22.35 8.13 0.10
CA ALA A 34 22.25 8.87 -1.15
C ALA A 34 22.28 10.38 -0.93
N THR A 35 23.01 11.09 -1.79
CA THR A 35 22.80 12.54 -1.98
C THR A 35 21.38 12.80 -2.48
N PRO A 36 20.83 14.02 -2.34
CA PRO A 36 19.45 14.29 -2.77
C PRO A 36 19.15 13.92 -4.24
N PRO A 37 20.01 14.21 -5.24
CA PRO A 37 19.78 13.78 -6.62
C PRO A 37 19.80 12.25 -6.81
N GLN A 38 20.71 11.55 -6.12
CA GLN A 38 20.79 10.09 -6.16
C GLN A 38 19.55 9.44 -5.54
N LYS A 39 19.09 9.99 -4.41
CA LYS A 39 17.90 9.54 -3.70
C LYS A 39 16.66 9.69 -4.58
N ALA A 40 16.50 10.85 -5.19
CA ALA A 40 15.38 11.12 -6.10
C ALA A 40 15.34 10.09 -7.25
N ARG A 41 16.48 9.86 -7.93
CA ARG A 41 16.57 8.86 -9.00
C ARG A 41 16.23 7.44 -8.55
N LEU A 42 16.74 7.01 -7.39
CA LEU A 42 16.43 5.69 -6.85
C LEU A 42 14.96 5.54 -6.50
N VAL A 43 14.41 6.54 -5.80
CA VAL A 43 13.00 6.52 -5.38
C VAL A 43 12.07 6.55 -6.59
N ASP A 44 12.37 7.35 -7.61
CA ASP A 44 11.57 7.40 -8.83
C ASP A 44 11.55 6.04 -9.54
N GLU A 45 12.69 5.36 -9.62
CA GLU A 45 12.75 4.02 -10.21
C GLU A 45 12.01 2.97 -9.36
N ILE A 46 12.14 3.00 -8.03
CA ILE A 46 11.38 2.12 -7.13
C ILE A 46 9.87 2.38 -7.26
N ALA A 47 9.45 3.64 -7.32
CA ALA A 47 8.05 4.02 -7.48
C ALA A 47 7.49 3.51 -8.80
N ARG A 48 8.22 3.67 -9.91
CA ARG A 48 7.85 3.13 -11.23
C ARG A 48 7.72 1.61 -11.26
N LYS A 49 8.43 0.92 -10.35
CA LYS A 49 8.39 -0.54 -10.20
C LYS A 49 7.52 -1.00 -9.01
N SER A 50 6.78 -0.10 -8.37
CA SER A 50 6.09 -0.40 -7.10
C SER A 50 5.12 -1.57 -7.23
N LEU A 51 4.43 -1.71 -8.36
CA LEU A 51 3.47 -2.80 -8.57
C LEU A 51 4.12 -4.18 -8.52
N VAL A 52 5.25 -4.38 -9.23
CA VAL A 52 5.95 -5.68 -9.21
C VAL A 52 6.64 -5.90 -7.87
N LEU A 53 7.26 -4.84 -7.30
CA LEU A 53 7.99 -4.96 -6.04
C LEU A 53 7.06 -5.25 -4.85
N SER A 54 5.85 -4.68 -4.82
CA SER A 54 4.90 -4.87 -3.72
C SER A 54 4.47 -6.33 -3.56
N GLN A 55 4.48 -7.10 -4.65
CA GLN A 55 4.04 -8.49 -4.69
C GLN A 55 5.17 -9.47 -4.33
N ASP A 56 6.43 -9.00 -4.33
CA ASP A 56 7.60 -9.82 -4.05
C ASP A 56 7.84 -10.00 -2.53
N PRO A 57 8.28 -11.19 -2.05
CA PRO A 57 8.58 -11.45 -0.65
C PRO A 57 9.60 -10.49 0.00
N PHE A 58 10.52 -9.91 -0.78
CA PHE A 58 11.54 -8.97 -0.32
C PHE A 58 11.29 -7.55 -0.82
N GLY A 59 10.86 -7.40 -2.07
CA GLY A 59 10.58 -6.12 -2.71
C GLY A 59 9.53 -5.29 -1.98
N ASN A 60 8.54 -5.93 -1.35
CA ASN A 60 7.49 -5.24 -0.60
C ASN A 60 8.07 -4.40 0.55
N TYR A 61 9.18 -4.82 1.15
CA TYR A 61 9.86 -4.07 2.20
C TYR A 61 10.58 -2.84 1.65
N VAL A 62 11.08 -2.88 0.41
CA VAL A 62 11.68 -1.71 -0.25
C VAL A 62 10.60 -0.65 -0.52
N VAL A 63 9.43 -1.07 -1.02
CA VAL A 63 8.31 -0.16 -1.25
C VAL A 63 7.82 0.46 0.06
N GLN A 64 7.63 -0.35 1.11
CA GLN A 64 7.27 0.16 2.44
C GLN A 64 8.31 1.13 2.99
N TYR A 65 9.59 0.85 2.80
CA TYR A 65 10.66 1.72 3.25
C TYR A 65 10.61 3.10 2.56
N VAL A 66 10.33 3.15 1.25
CA VAL A 66 10.11 4.45 0.55
C VAL A 66 8.91 5.20 1.14
N LEU A 67 7.80 4.51 1.44
CA LEU A 67 6.62 5.12 2.08
C LEU A 67 6.92 5.65 3.50
N GLU A 68 7.91 5.06 4.19
CA GLU A 68 8.33 5.42 5.56
C GLU A 68 9.30 6.60 5.62
N LEU A 69 9.86 7.06 4.50
CA LEU A 69 10.76 8.23 4.46
C LEU A 69 10.08 9.54 4.88
N GLY A 70 8.74 9.57 4.95
CA GLY A 70 7.98 10.75 5.37
C GLY A 70 7.89 11.84 4.30
N GLN A 71 8.29 11.56 3.07
CA GLN A 71 8.28 12.50 1.95
C GLN A 71 7.00 12.31 1.12
N ALA A 72 6.05 13.23 1.26
CA ALA A 72 4.73 13.12 0.63
C ALA A 72 4.80 12.94 -0.89
N GLU A 73 5.72 13.65 -1.57
CA GLU A 73 5.94 13.51 -3.02
C GLU A 73 6.31 12.07 -3.41
N HIS A 74 7.26 11.46 -2.68
CA HIS A 74 7.70 10.09 -2.94
C HIS A 74 6.58 9.08 -2.69
N SER A 75 5.86 9.24 -1.59
CA SER A 75 4.71 8.40 -1.28
C SER A 75 3.61 8.52 -2.33
N ALA A 76 3.32 9.73 -2.81
CA ALA A 76 2.35 9.96 -3.87
C ALA A 76 2.75 9.23 -5.16
N LYS A 77 4.02 9.29 -5.58
CA LYS A 77 4.53 8.55 -6.75
C LYS A 77 4.30 7.04 -6.60
N VAL A 78 4.60 6.47 -5.44
CA VAL A 78 4.37 5.03 -5.18
C VAL A 78 2.87 4.71 -5.23
N MET A 79 2.04 5.45 -4.51
CA MET A 79 0.60 5.18 -4.38
C MET A 79 -0.11 5.29 -5.74
N THR A 80 0.21 6.33 -6.51
CA THR A 80 -0.39 6.53 -7.84
C THR A 80 -0.07 5.41 -8.83
N GLN A 81 1.12 4.80 -8.73
CA GLN A 81 1.51 3.67 -9.57
C GLN A 81 0.74 2.37 -9.24
N LEU A 82 0.06 2.31 -8.10
CA LEU A 82 -0.72 1.14 -7.68
C LEU A 82 -2.21 1.25 -8.01
N PHE A 83 -2.68 2.40 -8.53
CA PHE A 83 -4.07 2.58 -8.91
C PHE A 83 -4.54 1.54 -9.94
N GLY A 84 -5.79 1.10 -9.79
CA GLY A 84 -6.40 0.02 -10.56
C GLY A 84 -6.04 -1.39 -10.07
N SER A 85 -5.03 -1.53 -9.20
CA SER A 85 -4.57 -2.82 -8.68
C SER A 85 -4.84 -3.02 -7.18
N TYR A 86 -5.34 -2.00 -6.46
CA TYR A 86 -5.51 -2.06 -5.01
C TYR A 86 -6.38 -3.23 -4.52
N PRO A 87 -7.53 -3.56 -5.15
CA PRO A 87 -8.33 -4.72 -4.75
C PRO A 87 -7.57 -6.03 -4.86
N GLU A 88 -6.78 -6.23 -5.92
CA GLU A 88 -5.99 -7.45 -6.10
C GLU A 88 -4.84 -7.51 -5.09
N LEU A 89 -4.07 -6.43 -4.99
CA LEU A 89 -2.92 -6.32 -4.07
C LEU A 89 -3.33 -6.52 -2.61
N SER A 90 -4.56 -6.14 -2.25
CA SER A 90 -5.09 -6.29 -0.89
C SER A 90 -5.26 -7.74 -0.46
N MET A 91 -5.42 -8.68 -1.40
CA MET A 91 -5.63 -10.11 -1.10
C MET A 91 -4.36 -10.95 -1.22
N GLN A 92 -3.21 -10.34 -1.45
CA GLN A 92 -1.94 -11.04 -1.56
C GLN A 92 -1.10 -10.84 -0.31
N LYS A 93 -0.42 -11.90 0.14
CA LYS A 93 0.32 -11.97 1.41
C LYS A 93 1.30 -10.81 1.64
N PHE A 94 1.99 -10.36 0.59
CA PHE A 94 3.05 -9.35 0.70
C PHE A 94 2.52 -7.94 0.42
N SER A 95 1.83 -7.76 -0.70
CA SER A 95 1.35 -6.43 -1.09
C SER A 95 0.22 -5.90 -0.24
N SER A 96 -0.54 -6.75 0.48
CA SER A 96 -1.55 -6.28 1.43
C SER A 96 -0.95 -5.35 2.49
N ASN A 97 0.30 -5.62 2.92
CA ASN A 97 1.02 -4.77 3.87
C ASN A 97 1.36 -3.41 3.26
N VAL A 98 1.71 -3.37 1.97
CA VAL A 98 1.95 -2.12 1.23
C VAL A 98 0.66 -1.31 1.13
N VAL A 99 -0.47 -1.95 0.81
CA VAL A 99 -1.77 -1.26 0.74
C VAL A 99 -2.17 -0.69 2.10
N GLU A 100 -2.05 -1.48 3.18
CA GLU A 100 -2.32 -0.97 4.53
C GLU A 100 -1.38 0.19 4.91
N LYS A 101 -0.12 0.14 4.47
CA LYS A 101 0.85 1.22 4.70
C LYS A 101 0.38 2.51 4.01
N CYS A 102 0.02 2.45 2.73
CA CYS A 102 -0.52 3.57 1.96
C CYS A 102 -1.73 4.21 2.66
N LEU A 103 -2.68 3.39 3.13
CA LEU A 103 -3.88 3.86 3.83
C LEU A 103 -3.57 4.55 5.17
N LYS A 104 -2.51 4.12 5.87
CA LYS A 104 -2.13 4.63 7.20
C LYS A 104 -1.16 5.82 7.14
N LEU A 105 -0.71 6.24 5.96
CA LEU A 105 0.13 7.43 5.83
C LEU A 105 -0.63 8.68 6.29
N GLY A 106 0.04 9.53 7.06
CA GLY A 106 -0.49 10.82 7.50
C GLY A 106 -0.39 11.91 6.42
N GLY A 107 -0.71 13.14 6.79
CA GLY A 107 -0.57 14.31 5.92
C GLY A 107 -1.82 14.59 5.06
N ARG A 108 -2.11 15.88 4.86
CA ARG A 108 -3.23 16.36 4.04
C ARG A 108 -2.97 16.17 2.55
N GLU A 109 -1.71 16.27 2.13
CA GLU A 109 -1.26 16.13 0.73
C GLU A 109 -1.59 14.76 0.13
N LEU A 110 -1.70 13.72 0.96
CA LEU A 110 -2.01 12.35 0.53
C LEU A 110 -3.49 12.00 0.73
N SER A 111 -4.33 12.91 1.22
CA SER A 111 -5.72 12.60 1.57
C SER A 111 -6.51 12.12 0.38
N ASP A 112 -6.48 12.86 -0.72
CA ASP A 112 -7.24 12.53 -1.93
C ASP A 112 -6.81 11.17 -2.51
N ILE A 113 -5.51 10.87 -2.46
CA ILE A 113 -4.98 9.58 -2.91
C ILE A 113 -5.50 8.46 -1.99
N ARG A 114 -5.47 8.63 -0.67
CA ARG A 114 -6.02 7.62 0.26
C ARG A 114 -7.51 7.41 0.07
N GLU A 115 -8.28 8.48 -0.15
CA GLU A 115 -9.71 8.38 -0.44
C GLU A 115 -9.95 7.61 -1.74
N GLN A 116 -9.14 7.85 -2.77
CA GLN A 116 -9.22 7.11 -4.02
C GLN A 116 -8.93 5.61 -3.84
N ILE A 117 -7.97 5.24 -2.97
CA ILE A 117 -7.72 3.82 -2.62
C ILE A 117 -8.97 3.19 -2.00
N VAL A 118 -9.62 3.88 -1.05
CA VAL A 118 -10.85 3.40 -0.42
C VAL A 118 -11.96 3.22 -1.46
N ARG A 119 -12.10 4.18 -2.39
CA ARG A 119 -13.08 4.09 -3.48
C ARG A 119 -12.82 2.88 -4.38
N GLU A 120 -11.58 2.63 -4.74
CA GLU A 120 -11.21 1.48 -5.57
C GLU A 120 -11.52 0.15 -4.87
N VAL A 121 -11.23 0.03 -3.57
CA VAL A 121 -11.54 -1.16 -2.76
C VAL A 121 -13.06 -1.35 -2.64
N MET A 122 -13.83 -0.30 -2.34
CA MET A 122 -15.27 -0.41 -2.09
C MET A 122 -16.09 -0.63 -3.38
N GLN A 123 -15.65 -0.07 -4.50
CA GLN A 123 -16.31 -0.21 -5.80
C GLN A 123 -15.89 -1.48 -6.55
N SER A 124 -14.90 -2.21 -6.03
CA SER A 124 -14.43 -3.43 -6.65
C SER A 124 -15.50 -4.52 -6.66
N PRO A 125 -15.71 -5.23 -7.78
CA PRO A 125 -16.55 -6.43 -7.80
C PRO A 125 -15.99 -7.54 -6.89
N GLN A 126 -14.73 -7.44 -6.47
CA GLN A 126 -14.07 -8.37 -5.56
C GLN A 126 -14.32 -8.04 -4.07
N LEU A 127 -15.07 -6.99 -3.73
CA LEU A 127 -15.37 -6.61 -2.35
C LEU A 127 -15.87 -7.78 -1.46
N PRO A 128 -16.78 -8.67 -1.92
CA PRO A 128 -17.23 -9.81 -1.11
C PRO A 128 -16.09 -10.77 -0.75
N ARG A 129 -15.13 -10.93 -1.67
CA ARG A 129 -13.93 -11.75 -1.46
C ARG A 129 -12.98 -11.03 -0.51
N LEU A 130 -12.72 -9.75 -0.71
CA LEU A 130 -11.89 -8.91 0.17
C LEU A 130 -12.34 -8.97 1.63
N LEU A 131 -13.65 -8.90 1.88
CA LEU A 131 -14.22 -8.93 3.24
C LEU A 131 -13.93 -10.24 3.99
N GLN A 132 -13.73 -11.34 3.26
CA GLN A 132 -13.55 -12.69 3.80
C GLN A 132 -12.13 -13.23 3.61
N ASP A 133 -11.30 -12.54 2.82
CA ASP A 133 -9.95 -12.95 2.48
C ASP A 133 -9.00 -12.88 3.68
N ALA A 134 -8.01 -13.77 3.74
CA ALA A 134 -7.05 -13.87 4.84
C ALA A 134 -6.23 -12.59 5.05
N TYR A 135 -6.02 -11.80 3.99
CA TYR A 135 -5.29 -10.53 4.00
C TYR A 135 -6.21 -9.34 3.73
N GLY A 136 -7.10 -9.46 2.75
CA GLY A 136 -8.00 -8.39 2.31
C GLY A 136 -8.88 -7.82 3.43
N ASN A 137 -9.28 -8.64 4.39
CA ASN A 137 -10.10 -8.19 5.52
C ASN A 137 -9.40 -7.09 6.35
N TYR A 138 -8.07 -7.10 6.42
CA TYR A 138 -7.30 -6.08 7.12
C TYR A 138 -7.28 -4.75 6.36
N VAL A 139 -7.21 -4.80 5.03
CA VAL A 139 -7.31 -3.60 4.19
C VAL A 139 -8.70 -2.96 4.31
N VAL A 140 -9.77 -3.74 4.31
CA VAL A 140 -11.13 -3.20 4.51
C VAL A 140 -11.27 -2.57 5.91
N GLN A 141 -10.74 -3.21 6.95
CA GLN A 141 -10.70 -2.65 8.31
C GLN A 141 -9.90 -1.35 8.39
N SER A 142 -8.78 -1.25 7.68
CA SER A 142 -7.98 -0.04 7.57
C SER A 142 -8.72 1.07 6.80
N SER A 143 -9.43 0.71 5.72
CA SER A 143 -10.28 1.63 4.96
C SER A 143 -11.41 2.20 5.82
N LEU A 144 -12.08 1.36 6.61
CA LEU A 144 -13.09 1.79 7.59
C LEU A 144 -12.50 2.69 8.67
N GLN A 145 -11.25 2.44 9.08
CA GLN A 145 -10.57 3.23 10.12
C GLN A 145 -10.19 4.62 9.65
N ILE A 146 -9.76 4.78 8.39
CA ILE A 146 -9.28 6.07 7.88
C ILE A 146 -10.36 6.90 7.19
N SER A 147 -11.46 6.28 6.76
CA SER A 147 -12.61 6.99 6.18
C SER A 147 -13.41 7.76 7.23
N SER A 148 -13.97 8.91 6.83
CA SER A 148 -14.88 9.74 7.62
C SER A 148 -15.95 10.38 6.72
N GLY A 149 -16.98 10.96 7.32
CA GLY A 149 -18.04 11.69 6.59
C GLY A 149 -18.68 10.87 5.47
N GLN A 150 -18.81 11.49 4.29
CA GLN A 150 -19.46 10.89 3.12
C GLN A 150 -18.77 9.61 2.64
N LEU A 151 -17.44 9.59 2.60
CA LEU A 151 -16.68 8.41 2.16
C LEU A 151 -16.93 7.21 3.08
N HIS A 152 -17.01 7.45 4.40
CA HIS A 152 -17.31 6.38 5.35
C HIS A 152 -18.71 5.81 5.12
N SER A 153 -19.72 6.69 5.02
CA SER A 153 -21.09 6.28 4.74
C SER A 153 -21.18 5.44 3.46
N GLU A 154 -20.55 5.87 2.37
CA GLU A 154 -20.50 5.12 1.11
C GLU A 154 -19.86 3.75 1.27
N LEU A 155 -18.72 3.65 1.96
CA LEU A 155 -18.06 2.38 2.24
C LEU A 155 -18.97 1.44 3.04
N VAL A 156 -19.67 1.95 4.06
CA VAL A 156 -20.63 1.16 4.85
C VAL A 156 -21.79 0.66 3.98
N GLU A 157 -22.35 1.52 3.12
CA GLU A 157 -23.42 1.12 2.19
C GLU A 157 -22.99 -0.01 1.25
N HIS A 158 -21.75 0.03 0.73
CA HIS A 158 -21.22 -1.02 -0.15
C HIS A 158 -21.00 -2.35 0.60
N ILE A 159 -20.65 -2.30 1.89
CA ILE A 159 -20.44 -3.50 2.71
C ILE A 159 -21.76 -4.11 3.19
N ARG A 160 -22.81 -3.28 3.40
CA ARG A 160 -24.09 -3.67 4.00
C ARG A 160 -24.73 -4.94 3.41
N PRO A 161 -24.80 -5.13 2.08
CA PRO A 161 -25.39 -6.35 1.49
C PRO A 161 -24.69 -7.64 1.90
N TYR A 162 -23.41 -7.58 2.29
CA TYR A 162 -22.59 -8.74 2.61
C TYR A 162 -22.54 -9.05 4.11
N LEU A 163 -23.10 -8.18 4.97
CA LEU A 163 -23.10 -8.37 6.42
C LEU A 163 -23.73 -9.70 6.89
N PRO A 164 -24.84 -10.20 6.29
CA PRO A 164 -25.41 -11.49 6.69
C PRO A 164 -24.41 -12.64 6.59
N ALA A 165 -23.59 -12.68 5.53
CA ALA A 165 -22.55 -13.69 5.34
C ALA A 165 -21.38 -13.54 6.31
N LEU A 166 -21.10 -12.31 6.78
CA LEU A 166 -19.97 -12.02 7.66
C LEU A 166 -20.20 -12.37 9.13
N ARG A 167 -21.45 -12.35 9.62
CA ARG A 167 -21.79 -12.52 11.06
C ARG A 167 -21.23 -13.79 11.71
N GLY A 168 -20.98 -14.84 10.94
CA GLY A 168 -20.42 -16.12 11.41
C GLY A 168 -18.90 -16.25 11.33
N THR A 169 -18.19 -15.31 10.69
CA THR A 169 -16.76 -15.46 10.39
C THR A 169 -15.88 -14.68 11.39
N PRO A 170 -14.65 -15.15 11.69
CA PRO A 170 -13.71 -14.40 12.52
C PRO A 170 -13.40 -13.00 11.97
N HIS A 171 -13.26 -12.87 10.64
CA HIS A 171 -13.00 -11.61 9.94
C HIS A 171 -14.20 -10.66 10.04
N GLY A 172 -15.40 -11.19 9.79
CA GLY A 172 -16.64 -10.43 9.82
C GLY A 172 -16.95 -9.81 11.18
N LYS A 173 -16.66 -10.51 12.28
CA LYS A 173 -16.81 -9.94 13.64
C LYS A 173 -15.99 -8.67 13.84
N ARG A 174 -14.75 -8.62 13.33
CA ARG A 174 -13.88 -7.44 13.43
C ARG A 174 -14.37 -6.27 12.57
N ILE A 175 -14.83 -6.58 11.36
CA ILE A 175 -15.42 -5.59 10.44
C ILE A 175 -16.68 -4.99 11.07
N LEU A 176 -17.59 -5.82 11.59
CA LEU A 176 -18.80 -5.37 12.28
C LEU A 176 -18.50 -4.48 13.49
N ALA A 177 -17.50 -4.82 14.28
CA ALA A 177 -17.07 -3.98 15.41
C ALA A 177 -16.62 -2.59 14.96
N LYS A 178 -15.89 -2.48 13.84
CA LYS A 178 -15.46 -1.19 13.28
C LYS A 178 -16.60 -0.37 12.68
N LEU A 179 -17.62 -1.02 12.12
CA LEU A 179 -18.82 -0.34 11.61
C LEU A 179 -19.62 0.32 12.75
N ASN A 180 -19.76 -0.38 13.87
CA ASN A 180 -20.56 0.11 15.01
C ASN A 180 -19.83 1.14 15.88
N GLY A 181 -18.50 1.22 15.82
CA GLY A 181 -17.68 2.10 16.67
C GLY A 181 -17.47 3.52 16.15
N LYS A 182 -18.09 3.89 15.02
CA LYS A 182 -17.94 5.22 14.37
C LYS A 182 -19.25 6.01 14.22
N ILE A 183 -20.32 5.56 14.89
CA ILE A 183 -21.59 6.30 15.00
C ILE A 183 -21.48 7.27 16.17
#